data_AF-A0A6M2AAL8-F1
#
_entry.id   AF-A0A6M2AAL8-F1
#
_cell.length_a   1.000
_cell.length_b   1.000
_cell.length_c   1.000
_cell.angle_alpha   90.00
_cell.angle_beta   90.00
_cell.angle_gamma   90.00
#
_symmetry.space_group_name_H-M   'P 1'
#
loop_
_entity.id
_entity.type
_entity.pdbx_description
1 polymer ?
#
loop_
_entity_poly.entity_id
_entity_poly.type
_entity_poly.pdbx_seq_one_letter_code
_entity_poly.pdbx_strand_id
1 'polypeptide(L)'
;YWQREKKGAEAKIDYVMQHENEVIPIEVKAGTAGKLKSLHQFMKEKKKMTALRINSNLPSLSSISLKDSFGDRIEYNLLSIPFYLMGQIHRLITSSKR
;
A
#
# COMPACT_ATOMS: atom_id res chain seq x y z
N TYR A 1 10.82 -5.89 -5.06
CA TYR A 1 10.16 -6.75 -4.07
C TYR A 1 10.64 -6.36 -2.67
N TRP A 2 9.83 -6.49 -1.61
CA TRP A 2 10.25 -6.24 -0.22
C TRP A 2 9.77 -7.35 0.72
N GLN A 3 10.65 -7.77 1.62
CA GLN A 3 10.37 -8.73 2.68
C GLN A 3 11.06 -8.29 3.97
N ARG A 4 10.39 -8.50 5.09
CA ARG A 4 10.97 -8.29 6.41
C ARG A 4 11.71 -9.54 6.88
N GLU A 5 13.00 -9.42 7.11
CA GLU A 5 13.84 -10.50 7.64
C GLU A 5 13.92 -10.42 9.18
N LYS A 6 12.81 -10.73 9.87
CA LYS A 6 12.78 -10.83 11.33
C LYS A 6 12.27 -12.21 11.74
N LYS A 7 13.10 -12.97 12.46
CA LYS A 7 12.71 -14.29 13.03
C LYS A 7 11.39 -14.14 13.82
N GLY A 8 10.38 -14.92 13.45
CA GLY A 8 9.06 -14.95 14.10
C GLY A 8 8.07 -13.86 13.67
N ALA A 9 8.43 -12.96 12.74
CA ALA A 9 7.52 -11.91 12.27
C ALA A 9 7.71 -11.62 10.77
N GLU A 10 7.17 -12.49 9.92
CA GLU A 10 7.23 -12.33 8.46
C GLU A 10 6.22 -11.29 7.97
N ALA A 11 6.71 -10.36 7.15
CA ALA A 11 5.90 -9.42 6.40
C ALA A 11 6.45 -9.35 4.98
N LYS A 12 5.57 -9.36 3.98
CA LYS A 12 5.91 -9.41 2.56
C LYS A 12 4.99 -8.49 1.79
N ILE A 13 5.56 -7.71 0.88
CA ILE A 13 4.81 -6.91 -0.10
C ILE A 13 4.92 -7.60 -1.45
N ASP A 14 3.80 -7.71 -2.17
CA ASP A 14 3.77 -8.38 -3.48
C ASP A 14 4.71 -7.69 -4.48
N TYR A 15 4.56 -6.38 -4.63
CA TYR A 15 5.40 -5.57 -5.53
C TYR A 15 5.76 -4.22 -4.92
N VAL A 16 6.88 -3.67 -5.38
CA VAL A 16 7.21 -2.27 -5.14
C VAL A 16 7.51 -1.65 -6.49
N MET A 17 7.06 -0.42 -6.70
CA MET A 17 7.38 0.34 -7.88
C MET A 17 8.00 1.67 -7.49
N GLN A 18 8.87 2.18 -8.35
CA GLN A 18 9.31 3.57 -8.25
C GLN A 18 8.31 4.45 -8.99
N HIS A 19 7.94 5.58 -8.39
CA HIS A 19 7.27 6.68 -9.07
C HIS A 19 7.94 7.98 -8.62
N GLU A 20 8.59 8.66 -9.56
CA GLU A 20 9.44 9.82 -9.27
C GLU A 20 10.52 9.45 -8.24
N ASN A 21 10.59 10.17 -7.12
CA ASN A 21 11.51 9.94 -6.01
C ASN A 21 10.91 9.04 -4.90
N GLU A 22 9.73 8.46 -5.11
CA GLU A 22 9.04 7.64 -4.12
C GLU A 22 9.01 6.15 -4.49
N VAL A 23 9.17 5.31 -3.47
CA VAL A 23 8.92 3.87 -3.56
C VAL A 23 7.51 3.60 -3.07
N ILE A 24 6.67 3.11 -3.98
CA ILE A 24 5.25 2.83 -3.73
C ILE A 24 5.08 1.32 -3.53
N PRO A 25 4.66 0.87 -2.34
CA PRO A 25 4.30 -0.53 -2.13
C PRO A 25 2.96 -0.83 -2.80
N ILE A 26 2.88 -1.99 -3.44
CA ILE A 26 1.70 -2.49 -4.13
C ILE A 26 1.30 -3.83 -3.51
N GLU A 27 0.03 -3.91 -3.13
CA GLU A 27 -0.60 -5.15 -2.67
C GLU A 27 -1.70 -5.57 -3.66
N VAL A 28 -1.70 -6.84 -4.07
CA VAL A 28 -2.71 -7.39 -5.00
C VAL A 28 -3.68 -8.29 -4.23
N LYS A 29 -4.99 -8.06 -4.38
CA LYS A 29 -6.04 -8.83 -3.69
C LYS A 29 -7.15 -9.20 -4.66
N ALA A 30 -7.41 -10.50 -4.81
CA ALA A 30 -8.44 -11.02 -5.72
C ALA A 30 -9.90 -10.87 -5.21
N GLY A 31 -10.13 -10.50 -3.94
CA GLY A 31 -11.47 -10.42 -3.33
C GLY A 31 -11.62 -9.36 -2.23
N THR A 32 -12.72 -9.43 -1.48
CA THR A 32 -13.03 -8.49 -0.39
C THR A 32 -12.05 -8.59 0.77
N ALA A 33 -11.35 -7.48 1.02
CA ALA A 33 -10.67 -7.08 2.25
C ALA A 33 -9.94 -8.18 3.05
N GLY A 34 -8.92 -8.81 2.46
CA GLY A 34 -7.85 -9.41 3.25
C GLY A 34 -7.13 -8.32 4.07
N LYS A 35 -6.76 -8.62 5.33
CA LYS A 35 -6.04 -7.68 6.20
C LYS A 35 -4.74 -7.21 5.51
N LEU A 36 -4.52 -5.90 5.44
CA LEU A 36 -3.33 -5.27 4.85
C LEU A 36 -2.14 -5.24 5.84
N LYS A 37 -1.96 -6.30 6.64
CA LYS A 37 -1.01 -6.32 7.77
C LYS A 37 0.43 -6.06 7.32
N SER A 38 0.89 -6.75 6.27
CA SER A 38 2.23 -6.53 5.71
C SER A 38 2.41 -5.12 5.17
N LEU A 39 1.39 -4.59 4.50
CA LEU A 39 1.39 -3.22 4.00
C LEU A 39 1.49 -2.20 5.14
N HIS A 40 0.68 -2.33 6.19
CA HIS A 40 0.77 -1.45 7.36
C HIS A 40 2.17 -1.50 8.00
N GLN A 41 2.77 -2.68 8.11
CA GLN A 41 4.13 -2.85 8.62
C GLN A 41 5.16 -2.14 7.72
N PHE A 42 5.04 -2.28 6.40
CA PHE A 42 5.91 -1.57 5.45
C PHE A 42 5.76 -0.06 5.59
N MET A 43 4.53 0.45 5.62
CA MET A 43 4.25 1.88 5.72
C MET A 43 4.81 2.46 7.03
N LYS A 44 4.71 1.71 8.14
CA LYS A 44 5.34 2.07 9.42
C LYS A 44 6.86 2.16 9.30
N GLU A 45 7.51 1.10 8.82
CA GLU A 45 8.98 1.01 8.80
C GLU A 45 9.63 1.98 7.82
N LYS A 46 8.98 2.21 6.67
CA LYS A 46 9.51 3.06 5.61
C LYS A 46 8.96 4.49 5.65
N LYS A 47 8.05 4.79 6.58
CA LYS A 47 7.42 6.10 6.79
C LYS A 47 6.92 6.70 5.47
N LYS A 48 6.26 5.88 4.66
CA LYS A 48 5.72 6.28 3.35
C LYS A 48 4.31 6.86 3.51
N MET A 49 3.94 7.75 2.61
CA MET A 49 2.63 8.43 2.65
C MET A 49 1.62 7.88 1.65
N THR A 50 2.04 7.05 0.69
CA THR A 50 1.17 6.52 -0.36
C THR A 50 1.42 5.03 -0.55
N ALA A 51 0.34 4.26 -0.64
CA ALA A 51 0.35 2.86 -1.00
C ALA A 51 -0.68 2.57 -2.10
N LEU A 52 -0.43 1.53 -2.89
CA LEU A 52 -1.33 1.07 -3.94
C LEU A 52 -1.92 -0.30 -3.57
N ARG A 53 -3.22 -0.46 -3.80
CA ARG A 53 -3.90 -1.75 -3.78
C ARG A 53 -4.52 -2.02 -5.14
N ILE A 54 -4.26 -3.18 -5.70
CA ILE A 54 -4.90 -3.66 -6.92
C ILE A 54 -5.93 -4.72 -6.53
N ASN A 55 -7.19 -4.52 -6.91
CA ASN A 55 -8.26 -5.48 -6.65
C ASN A 55 -9.35 -5.45 -7.73
N SER A 56 -10.53 -6.00 -7.46
CA SER A 56 -11.67 -6.01 -8.40
C SER A 56 -12.73 -4.94 -8.07
N ASN A 57 -12.46 -4.03 -7.13
CA ASN A 57 -13.42 -3.01 -6.70
C ASN A 57 -13.30 -1.75 -7.56
N LEU A 58 -14.29 -0.85 -7.43
CA LEU A 58 -14.21 0.49 -8.02
C LEU A 58 -12.98 1.25 -7.49
N PRO A 59 -12.39 2.15 -8.30
CA PRO A 59 -11.29 2.98 -7.86
C PRO A 59 -11.69 3.80 -6.63
N SER A 60 -10.84 3.81 -5.61
CA SER A 60 -11.09 4.58 -4.40
C SER A 60 -9.80 5.11 -3.80
N LEU A 61 -9.88 6.28 -3.17
CA LEU A 61 -8.82 6.83 -2.33
C LEU A 61 -9.31 6.77 -0.88
N SER A 62 -8.48 6.23 0.01
CA SER A 62 -8.83 6.12 1.42
C SER A 62 -7.66 6.55 2.28
N SER A 63 -7.91 7.44 3.23
CA SER A 63 -6.92 7.80 4.25
C SER A 63 -6.94 6.75 5.35
N ILE A 64 -5.81 6.07 5.53
CA ILE A 64 -5.60 5.09 6.58
C ILE A 64 -4.98 5.81 7.76
N SER A 65 -5.61 5.69 8.93
CA SER A 65 -5.06 6.11 10.21
C SER A 65 -5.34 5.01 11.22
N LEU A 66 -4.29 4.33 11.67
CA LEU A 66 -4.40 3.23 12.63
C LEU A 66 -3.25 3.27 13.63
N LYS A 67 -3.47 2.67 14.80
CA LYS A 67 -2.43 2.42 15.79
C LYS A 67 -1.98 0.97 15.67
N ASP A 68 -0.68 0.75 15.74
CA ASP A 68 -0.17 -0.60 15.84
C ASP A 68 -0.30 -1.16 17.27
N SER A 69 0.13 -2.40 17.48
CA SER A 69 0.08 -3.06 18.80
C SER A 69 0.95 -2.40 19.87
N PHE A 70 1.87 -1.52 19.49
CA PHE A 70 2.75 -0.77 20.40
C PHE A 70 2.30 0.68 20.59
N GLY A 71 1.18 1.08 19.97
CA GLY A 71 0.62 2.43 20.06
C GLY A 71 1.18 3.42 19.03
N ASP A 72 2.10 2.99 18.16
CA ASP A 72 2.66 3.83 17.11
C ASP A 72 1.60 4.12 16.04
N ARG A 73 1.51 5.39 15.63
CA ARG A 73 0.54 5.83 14.62
C ARG A 73 1.07 5.54 13.22
N ILE A 74 0.24 4.92 12.39
CA ILE A 74 0.50 4.62 10.99
C ILE A 74 -0.53 5.38 10.17
N GLU A 75 -0.05 6.32 9.34
CA GLU A 75 -0.89 7.16 8.50
C GLU A 75 -0.39 7.19 7.06
N TYR A 76 -1.30 6.95 6.12
CA TYR A 76 -1.01 7.05 4.69
C TYR A 76 -2.28 7.03 3.85
N ASN A 77 -2.16 7.45 2.58
CA ASN A 77 -3.22 7.31 1.59
C ASN A 77 -3.12 5.97 0.87
N LEU A 78 -4.20 5.21 0.85
CA LEU A 78 -4.35 3.98 0.10
C LEU A 78 -5.14 4.24 -1.18
N LEU A 79 -4.44 4.27 -2.31
CA LEU A 79 -5.06 4.29 -3.63
C LEU A 79 -5.42 2.86 -4.01
N SER A 80 -6.70 2.57 -4.15
CA SER A 80 -7.21 1.28 -4.62
C SER A 80 -7.66 1.40 -6.06
N ILE A 81 -7.17 0.54 -6.94
CA ILE A 81 -7.53 0.53 -8.34
C ILE A 81 -7.90 -0.87 -8.83
N PRO A 82 -8.81 -0.98 -9.79
CA PRO A 82 -9.08 -2.22 -10.47
C PRO A 82 -7.96 -2.61 -11.44
N PHE A 83 -7.86 -3.91 -11.76
CA PHE A 83 -6.85 -4.45 -12.69
C PHE A 83 -6.81 -3.72 -14.04
N TYR A 84 -7.97 -3.35 -14.60
CA TYR A 84 -8.05 -2.65 -15.89
C TYR A 84 -7.46 -1.22 -15.87
N LEU A 85 -7.18 -0.64 -14.69
CA LEU A 85 -6.51 0.66 -14.55
C LEU A 85 -5.01 0.56 -14.27
N MET A 86 -4.42 -0.64 -14.25
CA MET A 86 -2.99 -0.81 -13.98
C MET A 86 -2.09 -0.01 -14.95
N GLY A 87 -2.48 0.10 -16.22
CA GLY A 87 -1.74 0.91 -17.20
C GLY A 87 -1.72 2.42 -16.91
N GLN A 88 -2.51 2.88 -15.93
CA GLN A 88 -2.66 4.30 -15.56
C GLN A 88 -2.09 4.61 -14.18
N ILE A 89 -1.36 3.69 -13.54
CA ILE A 89 -0.91 3.83 -12.14
C ILE A 89 -0.17 5.14 -11.89
N HIS A 90 0.83 5.50 -12.70
CA HIS A 90 1.59 6.73 -12.50
C HIS A 90 0.69 7.98 -12.53
N ARG A 91 -0.18 8.08 -13.53
CA ARG A 91 -1.13 9.19 -13.65
C ARG A 91 -2.05 9.28 -12.44
N LEU A 92 -2.58 8.14 -11.98
CA LEU A 92 -3.51 8.07 -10.86
C LEU A 92 -2.83 8.44 -9.53
N ILE A 93 -1.58 8.01 -9.31
CA ILE A 93 -0.80 8.41 -8.13
C ILE A 93 -0.63 9.93 -8.11
N THR A 94 -0.18 10.54 -9.21
CA THR A 94 -0.02 11.99 -9.31
C THR A 94 -1.34 12.73 -9.06
N SER A 95 -2.46 12.25 -9.64
CA SER A 95 -3.78 12.86 -9.44
C SER A 95 -4.30 12.72 -8.00
N SER A 96 -3.95 11.65 -7.28
CA SER A 96 -4.38 11.40 -5.91
C SER A 96 -3.66 12.22 -4.83
N LYS A 97 -2.55 12.88 -5.19
CA LYS A 97 -1.75 13.73 -4.30
C LYS A 97 -2.20 15.20 -4.28
N ARG A 98 -3.07 15.59 -5.21
CA ARG A 98 -3.66 16.95 -5.28
C ARG A 98 -4.87 17.04 -4.37
#